data_AF-A0A392T8K2-F1
#
_entry.id   AF-A0A392T8K2-F1
#
_cell.length_a   1.000
_cell.length_b   1.000
_cell.length_c   1.000
_cell.angle_alpha   90.00
_cell.angle_beta   90.00
_cell.angle_gamma   90.00
#
_symmetry.space_group_name_H-M   'P 1'
#
loop_
_entity.id
_entity.type
_entity.pdbx_description
1 polymer ?
#
loop_
_entity_poly.entity_id
_entity_poly.type
_entity_poly.pdbx_seq_one_letter_code
_entity_poly.pdbx_strand_id
1 'polypeptide(L)' 'DVPRFQGTDPLGWIFKISQFFAYHNTPEEERIIVASFYLDGAALAWYQWMYQNDQIVSWNQFLHALELRFASTAYDDPR' A
#
# COMPACT_ATOMS: atom_id res chain seq x y z
N ASP A 1 15.68 0.07 0.51
CA ASP A 1 14.65 -0.39 -0.44
C ASP A 1 13.35 -0.73 0.26
N VAL A 2 12.24 -0.36 -0.37
CA VAL A 2 10.90 -0.76 0.06
C VAL A 2 10.59 -2.14 -0.54
N PRO A 3 10.13 -3.12 0.25
CA PRO A 3 9.77 -4.43 -0.27
C PRO A 3 8.55 -4.35 -1.18
N ARG A 4 8.47 -5.28 -2.14
CA ARG A 4 7.24 -5.50 -2.91
C ARG A 4 6.12 -5.97 -1.99
N PHE A 5 4.92 -5.46 -2.19
CA PHE A 5 3.72 -5.85 -1.44
C PHE A 5 2.83 -6.73 -2.31
N GLN A 6 2.60 -7.96 -1.84
CA GLN A 6 1.70 -8.92 -2.48
C GLN A 6 0.45 -9.19 -1.65
N GLY A 7 0.26 -8.44 -0.55
CA GLY A 7 -0.88 -8.58 0.34
C GLY A 7 -0.56 -9.20 1.70
N THR A 8 0.69 -9.42 2.07
CA THR A 8 1.10 -9.95 3.40
C THR A 8 1.74 -8.86 4.24
N ASP A 9 1.48 -8.87 5.55
CA ASP A 9 1.99 -7.85 6.50
C ASP A 9 1.74 -6.40 6.02
N PRO A 10 0.47 -5.99 5.87
CA PRO A 10 0.12 -4.64 5.42
C PRO A 10 0.71 -3.56 6.34
N LEU A 11 0.68 -3.76 7.65
CA LEU A 11 1.18 -2.77 8.62
C LEU A 11 2.70 -2.56 8.48
N GLY A 12 3.47 -3.64 8.37
CA GLY A 12 4.91 -3.56 8.17
C GLY A 12 5.27 -2.93 6.83
N TRP A 13 4.51 -3.19 5.77
CA TRP A 13 4.70 -2.53 4.48
C TRP A 13 4.38 -1.03 4.54
N ILE A 14 3.22 -0.66 5.11
CA ILE A 14 2.80 0.74 5.29
C ILE A 14 3.85 1.53 6.08
N PHE A 15 4.40 0.96 7.14
CA PHE A 15 5.45 1.58 7.92
C PHE A 15 6.70 1.87 7.05
N LYS A 16 7.18 0.88 6.28
CA LYS A 16 8.38 1.01 5.44
C LYS A 16 8.20 2.02 4.31
N ILE A 17 7.09 1.98 3.58
CA ILE A 17 6.83 2.94 2.48
C ILE A 17 6.67 4.37 3.02
N SER A 18 6.08 4.54 4.21
CA SER A 18 5.95 5.85 4.85
C SER A 18 7.30 6.42 5.29
N GLN A 19 8.20 5.57 5.83
CA GLN A 19 9.58 5.97 6.14
C GLN A 19 10.37 6.36 4.89
N PHE A 20 10.20 5.61 3.80
CA PHE A 20 10.81 5.93 2.50
C PHE A 20 10.39 7.33 2.03
N PHE A 21 9.09 7.63 2.04
CA PHE A 21 8.61 8.96 1.63
C PHE A 21 9.06 10.09 2.56
N ALA A 22 9.11 9.84 3.87
CA ALA A 22 9.63 10.82 4.82
C ALA A 22 11.12 11.12 4.55
N TYR A 23 11.93 10.08 4.32
CA TYR A 23 13.36 10.23 4.05
C TYR A 23 13.64 10.98 2.73
N HIS A 24 12.85 10.68 1.69
CA HIS A 24 13.00 11.31 0.37
C HIS A 24 12.25 12.64 0.22
N ASN A 25 11.55 13.12 1.26
CA ASN A 25 10.66 14.28 1.19
C ASN A 25 9.65 14.18 0.03
N THR A 26 9.12 12.99 -0.22
CA THR A 26 8.19 12.75 -1.33
C THR A 26 6.87 13.51 -1.08
N PRO A 27 6.46 14.39 -2.01
CA PRO A 27 5.19 15.11 -1.95
C PRO A 27 3.99 14.14 -1.89
N GLU A 28 2.93 14.51 -1.17
CA GLU A 28 1.80 13.62 -0.93
C GLU A 28 1.09 13.20 -2.23
N GLU A 29 0.99 14.13 -3.19
CA GLU A 29 0.43 13.94 -4.52
C GLU A 29 1.16 12.87 -5.35
N GLU A 30 2.44 12.61 -5.07
CA GLU A 30 3.23 11.60 -5.77
C GLU A 30 3.20 10.22 -5.08
N ARG A 31 2.84 10.17 -3.79
CA ARG A 31 2.99 8.96 -2.96
C ARG A 31 2.21 7.78 -3.49
N ILE A 32 0.99 7.98 -3.95
CA ILE A 32 0.15 6.90 -4.49
C ILE A 32 0.79 6.30 -5.74
N ILE A 33 1.24 7.17 -6.65
CA ILE A 33 1.91 6.75 -7.90
C ILE A 33 3.17 5.97 -7.56
N VAL A 34 4.02 6.51 -6.67
CA VAL A 34 5.28 5.85 -6.31
C VAL A 34 5.02 4.52 -5.60
N ALA A 35 4.07 4.49 -4.66
CA ALA A 35 3.68 3.28 -3.93
C ALA A 35 3.17 2.19 -4.87
N SER A 36 2.48 2.55 -5.96
CA SER A 36 1.97 1.59 -6.95
C SER A 36 3.07 0.77 -7.62
N PHE A 37 4.28 1.32 -7.78
CA PHE A 37 5.42 0.57 -8.33
C PHE A 37 5.92 -0.54 -7.41
N TYR A 38 5.54 -0.53 -6.14
CA TYR A 38 5.89 -1.55 -5.17
C TYR A 38 4.78 -2.56 -4.92
N LEU A 39 3.63 -2.44 -5.61
CA LEU A 39 2.55 -3.41 -5.52
C LEU A 39 2.74 -4.50 -6.57
N ASP A 40 2.55 -5.76 -6.17
CA ASP A 40 2.57 -6.92 -7.06
C ASP A 40 1.37 -7.85 -6.79
N GLY A 41 1.11 -8.77 -7.71
CA GLY A 41 0.11 -9.83 -7.53
C GLY A 41 -1.28 -9.29 -7.18
N ALA A 42 -1.88 -9.84 -6.12
CA ALA A 42 -3.22 -9.47 -5.67
C ALA A 42 -3.34 -8.01 -5.24
N ALA A 43 -2.27 -7.41 -4.69
CA ALA A 43 -2.26 -6.01 -4.30
C ALA A 43 -2.29 -5.07 -5.51
N LEU A 44 -1.52 -5.40 -6.56
CA LEU A 44 -1.53 -4.62 -7.80
C LEU A 44 -2.88 -4.70 -8.52
N ALA A 45 -3.46 -5.89 -8.62
CA ALA A 45 -4.78 -6.06 -9.24
C ALA A 45 -5.87 -5.28 -8.50
N TRP A 46 -5.83 -5.29 -7.17
CA TRP A 46 -6.74 -4.49 -6.34
C TRP A 46 -6.54 -2.98 -6.55
N TYR A 47 -5.29 -2.51 -6.57
CA TYR A 47 -4.98 -1.10 -6.84
C TYR A 47 -5.48 -0.66 -8.21
N GLN A 48 -5.29 -1.47 -9.25
CA GLN A 48 -5.78 -1.17 -10.60
C GLN A 48 -7.30 -1.00 -10.62
N TRP A 49 -8.04 -1.86 -9.92
CA TRP A 49 -9.49 -1.71 -9.78
C TRP A 49 -9.87 -0.42 -9.05
N MET A 50 -9.21 -0.12 -7.92
CA MET A 50 -9.46 1.12 -7.16
C MET A 50 -9.18 2.38 -8.00
N TYR A 51 -8.10 2.36 -8.78
CA TYR A 51 -7.71 3.45 -9.67
C TYR A 51 -8.70 3.66 -10.81
N GLN A 52 -9.15 2.57 -11.47
CA GLN A 52 -10.12 2.63 -12.57
C GLN A 52 -11.51 3.10 -12.15
N ASN A 53 -11.85 2.95 -10.86
CA ASN A 53 -13.16 3.33 -10.32
C ASN A 53 -13.11 4.63 -9.49
N ASP A 54 -12.03 5.42 -9.63
CA ASP A 54 -11.83 6.69 -8.91
C ASP A 54 -11.98 6.57 -7.39
N GLN A 55 -11.63 5.42 -6.82
CA GLN A 55 -11.78 5.12 -5.39
C GLN A 55 -10.58 5.58 -4.55
N ILE A 56 -9.51 6.10 -5.18
CA ILE A 56 -8.30 6.55 -4.49
C ILE A 56 -8.26 8.08 -4.51
N VAL A 57 -8.65 8.68 -3.39
CA VAL A 57 -8.87 10.13 -3.29
C VAL A 57 -7.80 10.85 -2.48
N SER A 58 -7.07 10.13 -1.62
CA SER A 58 -5.94 10.66 -0.85
C SER A 58 -5.00 9.54 -0.39
N TRP A 59 -3.78 9.92 0.00
CA TRP A 59 -2.79 9.00 0.53
C TRP A 59 -3.30 8.27 1.79
N ASN A 60 -3.92 8.99 2.72
CA ASN A 60 -4.44 8.38 3.95
C ASN A 60 -5.57 7.39 3.70
N GLN A 61 -6.47 7.69 2.74
CA GLN A 61 -7.52 6.74 2.34
C GLN A 61 -6.94 5.51 1.64
N PHE A 62 -5.91 5.68 0.81
CA PHE A 62 -5.21 4.55 0.20
C PHE A 62 -4.62 3.61 1.27
N LEU A 63 -3.92 4.17 2.26
CA LEU A 63 -3.35 3.38 3.37
C LEU A 63 -4.43 2.63 4.16
N HIS A 64 -5.51 3.31 4.52
CA HIS A 64 -6.61 2.69 5.26
C HIS A 64 -7.31 1.59 4.46
N ALA A 65 -7.56 1.82 3.17
CA ALA A 65 -8.17 0.83 2.29
C ALA A 65 -7.26 -0.39 2.07
N LEU A 66 -5.95 -0.16 1.96
CA LEU A 66 -4.95 -1.23 1.84
C LEU A 66 -4.89 -2.06 3.13
N GLU A 67 -4.82 -1.41 4.29
CA GLU A 67 -4.87 -2.08 5.59
C GLU A 67 -6.15 -2.92 5.71
N LEU A 68 -7.32 -2.34 5.48
CA LEU A 68 -8.60 -3.05 5.59
C LEU A 68 -8.69 -4.24 4.62
N ARG A 69 -8.22 -4.06 3.38
CA ARG A 69 -8.27 -5.10 2.34
C ARG A 69 -7.40 -6.30 2.68
N PHE A 70 -6.24 -6.06 3.30
CA PHE A 70 -5.23 -7.08 3.58
C PHE A 70 -5.04 -7.34 5.08
N ALA A 71 -5.94 -6.87 5.95
CA ALA A 71 -5.83 -7.08 7.39
C ALA A 71 -5.91 -8.56 7.78
N SER A 72 -6.70 -9.36 7.06
CA SER A 72 -6.88 -10.80 7.36
C SER A 72 -5.62 -11.63 7.09
N THR A 73 -4.78 -11.24 6.12
CA THR A 73 -3.50 -11.92 5.85
C THR A 73 -2.42 -11.58 6.88
N ALA A 74 -2.68 -10.62 7.78
CA ALA A 74 -1.78 -10.29 8.89
C ALA A 74 -1.99 -11.17 10.13
N TYR A 75 -3.18 -11.78 10.28
CA TYR A 75 -3.56 -12.58 11.45
C TYR A 75 -3.44 -14.09 11.23
N ASP A 76 -3.21 -14.54 10.00
CA ASP A 76 -3.00 -15.96 9.65
C ASP A 76 -1.52 -16.39 9.80
N ASP A 77 -0.83 -15.93 10.85
CA ASP A 77 0.43 -16.54 11.27
C ASP A 77 0.17 -17.41 12.53
N PRO A 78 -0.29 -18.66 12.36
CA PRO A 78 -0.29 -19.63 13.46
C PRO A 78 1.16 -20.01 13.75
N ARG A 79 1.59 -19.77 15.00
CA ARG A 79 2.81 -20.38 15.55
C ARG A 79 2.81 -21.90 15.44
#